data_AF-A0A1W2AH98-F1
#
_entry.id   AF-A0A1W2AH98-F1
#
_cell.length_a   1.000
_cell.length_b   1.000
_cell.length_c   1.000
_cell.angle_alpha   90.00
_cell.angle_beta   90.00
_cell.angle_gamma   90.00
#
_symmetry.space_group_name_H-M   'P 1'
#
loop_
_entity.id
_entity.type
_entity.pdbx_description
1 polymer ?
#
loop_
_entity_poly.entity_id
_entity_poly.type
_entity_poly.pdbx_seq_one_letter_code
_entity_poly.pdbx_strand_id
1 'polypeptide(L)'
;MTLTSNHKLVLIASLVSAVYFGLLFSNLLQYVNSVLVRVAVEMSAIPMVILQGVIIVYTLRWIFIQKNKVTIQILIPLIISITLVVSMFLVK
;
A
#
# COMPACT_ATOMS: atom_id res chain seq x y z
N MET A 1 18.58 14.05 -14.97
CA MET A 1 17.75 12.84 -14.76
C MET A 1 16.50 13.27 -14.02
N THR A 2 15.48 13.72 -14.76
CA THR A 2 14.26 14.31 -14.19
C THR A 2 13.35 13.20 -13.68
N LEU A 3 13.46 12.98 -12.39
CA LEU A 3 12.53 12.25 -11.55
C LEU A 3 11.07 12.68 -11.87
N THR A 4 10.28 11.84 -12.52
CA THR A 4 8.87 12.14 -12.76
C THR A 4 8.15 12.12 -11.42
N SER A 5 7.55 13.26 -11.05
CA SER A 5 6.87 13.50 -9.76
C SER A 5 6.01 12.32 -9.28
N ASN A 6 5.41 11.60 -10.23
CA ASN A 6 4.53 10.46 -10.00
C ASN A 6 5.22 9.27 -9.28
N HIS A 7 6.49 8.95 -9.56
CA HIS A 7 7.14 7.81 -8.90
C HIS A 7 7.42 8.08 -7.42
N LYS A 8 7.74 9.33 -7.06
CA LYS A 8 7.89 9.73 -5.65
C LYS A 8 6.56 9.64 -4.90
N LEU A 9 5.47 10.08 -5.53
CA LEU A 9 4.13 9.98 -4.94
C LEU A 9 3.71 8.53 -4.72
N VAL A 10 3.97 7.64 -5.68
CA VAL A 10 3.70 6.19 -5.53
C VAL A 10 4.50 5.58 -4.39
N LEU A 11 5.77 5.94 -4.26
CA LEU A 11 6.61 5.50 -3.13
C LEU A 11 6.06 5.97 -1.79
N ILE A 12 5.73 7.26 -1.67
CA ILE A 12 5.16 7.83 -0.43
C ILE A 12 3.83 7.15 -0.11
N ALA A 13 2.94 7.00 -1.09
CA ALA A 13 1.65 6.34 -0.91
C ALA A 13 1.84 4.90 -0.41
N SER A 14 2.78 4.14 -0.98
CA SER A 14 3.07 2.77 -0.54
C SER A 14 3.60 2.72 0.90
N LEU A 15 4.48 3.64 1.29
CA LEU A 15 5.03 3.71 2.65
C LEU A 15 3.96 4.11 3.68
N VAL A 16 3.16 5.13 3.38
CA VAL A 16 2.05 5.57 4.25
C VAL A 16 1.06 4.42 4.44
N SER A 17 0.75 3.69 3.37
CA SER A 17 -0.13 2.52 3.45
C SER A 17 0.48 1.40 4.30
N ALA A 18 1.79 1.16 4.18
CA ALA A 18 2.48 0.17 5.00
C ALA A 18 2.43 0.49 6.49
N VAL A 19 2.65 1.77 6.85
CA VAL A 19 2.51 2.23 8.23
C VAL A 19 1.07 2.06 8.72
N TYR A 20 0.09 2.48 7.92
CA TYR A 20 -1.33 2.35 8.25
C TYR A 20 -1.74 0.89 8.49
N PHE A 21 -1.35 -0.03 7.60
CA PHE A 21 -1.62 -1.46 7.79
C PHE A 21 -0.86 -2.05 8.97
N GLY A 22 0.39 -1.62 9.20
CA GLY A 22 1.13 -1.98 10.40
C GLY A 22 0.36 -1.63 11.67
N LEU A 23 -0.24 -0.44 11.72
CA LEU A 23 -1.08 0.00 12.84
C LEU A 23 -2.38 -0.79 12.96
N LEU A 24 -3.03 -1.12 11.84
CA LEU A 24 -4.27 -1.89 11.77
C LEU A 24 -4.08 -3.33 12.28
N PHE A 25 -2.97 -3.96 11.92
CA PHE A 25 -2.64 -5.34 12.29
C PHE A 25 -1.87 -5.45 13.60
N SER A 26 -1.21 -4.39 14.06
CA SER A 26 -0.79 -4.30 15.44
C SER A 26 -2.04 -4.15 16.29
N ASN A 27 -2.22 -4.97 17.33
CA ASN A 27 -3.40 -4.97 18.20
C ASN A 27 -3.71 -3.62 18.93
N LEU A 28 -3.12 -2.50 18.53
CA LEU A 28 -3.44 -1.13 18.96
C LEU A 28 -4.95 -0.85 18.93
N LEU A 29 -5.68 -1.33 17.92
CA LEU A 29 -7.13 -1.13 17.83
C LEU A 29 -7.94 -1.95 18.85
N GLN A 30 -7.33 -2.96 19.48
CA GLN A 30 -7.99 -3.72 20.56
C GLN A 30 -8.17 -2.87 21.82
N TYR A 31 -7.32 -1.85 22.03
CA TYR A 31 -7.40 -0.94 23.16
C TYR A 31 -8.35 0.25 22.91
N VAL A 32 -8.89 0.38 21.70
CA VAL A 32 -9.88 1.41 21.37
C VAL A 32 -11.27 0.92 21.77
N ASN A 33 -11.79 1.44 22.88
CA ASN A 33 -13.08 1.04 23.45
C ASN A 33 -14.30 1.60 22.69
N SER A 34 -14.08 2.41 21.65
CA SER A 34 -15.14 3.02 20.83
C SER A 34 -15.42 2.20 19.58
N VAL A 35 -16.63 1.63 19.51
CA VAL A 35 -17.13 0.87 18.35
C VAL A 35 -17.13 1.73 17.08
N LEU A 36 -17.51 3.02 17.19
CA LEU A 36 -17.53 3.96 16.06
C LEU A 36 -16.13 4.17 15.44
N VAL A 37 -15.11 4.30 16.29
CA VAL A 37 -13.72 4.50 15.81
C VAL A 37 -13.21 3.23 15.13
N ARG A 38 -13.53 2.05 15.68
CA ARG A 38 -13.16 0.77 15.07
C ARG A 38 -13.78 0.61 13.67
N VAL A 39 -15.09 0.85 13.55
CA VAL A 39 -15.80 0.74 12.26
C VAL A 39 -15.26 1.76 11.25
N ALA A 40 -14.96 2.99 11.66
CA ALA A 40 -14.38 4.00 10.77
C ALA A 40 -12.97 3.59 10.26
N VAL A 41 -12.15 2.99 11.12
CA VAL A 41 -10.84 2.48 10.73
C VAL A 41 -10.96 1.28 9.78
N GLU A 42 -11.84 0.32 10.07
CA GLU A 42 -12.10 -0.81 9.18
C GLU A 42 -12.64 -0.38 7.81
N MET A 43 -13.56 0.61 7.78
CA MET A 43 -14.08 1.17 6.53
C MET A 43 -12.99 1.83 5.67
N SER A 44 -11.97 2.44 6.30
CA SER A 44 -10.84 3.06 5.59
C SER A 44 -9.79 2.05 5.09
N ALA A 45 -9.84 0.80 5.56
CA ALA A 45 -9.01 -0.27 5.04
C ALA A 45 -9.37 -0.63 3.58
N ILE A 46 -10.66 -0.61 3.22
CA ILE A 46 -11.13 -0.97 1.88
C ILE A 46 -10.52 -0.07 0.78
N PRO A 47 -10.60 1.29 0.86
CA PRO A 47 -9.91 2.17 -0.07
C PRO A 47 -8.40 1.93 -0.13
N MET A 48 -7.77 1.58 1.00
CA MET A 48 -6.34 1.31 1.05
C MET A 48 -5.94 0.03 0.33
N VAL A 49 -6.77 -1.02 0.38
CA VAL A 49 -6.55 -2.25 -0.41
C VAL A 49 -6.62 -1.95 -1.90
N ILE A 50 -7.66 -1.20 -2.30
CA ILE A 50 -7.84 -0.79 -3.69
C ILE A 50 -6.62 0.01 -4.16
N LEU A 51 -6.11 0.93 -3.33
CA LEU A 51 -4.90 1.70 -3.63
C LEU A 51 -3.68 0.79 -3.84
N GLN A 52 -3.48 -0.24 -3.01
CA GLN A 52 -2.37 -1.19 -3.22
C GLN A 52 -2.51 -1.94 -4.54
N GLY A 53 -3.71 -2.39 -4.88
CA GLY A 53 -3.99 -3.03 -6.18
C GLY A 53 -3.64 -2.12 -7.36
N VAL A 54 -4.03 -0.84 -7.29
CA VAL A 54 -3.69 0.16 -8.32
C VAL A 54 -2.18 0.37 -8.42
N ILE A 55 -1.45 0.45 -7.30
CA ILE A 55 0.01 0.61 -7.30
C ILE A 55 0.68 -0.60 -7.96
N ILE A 56 0.24 -1.82 -7.67
CA ILE A 56 0.77 -3.05 -8.28
C ILE A 56 0.55 -3.03 -9.79
N VAL A 57 -0.68 -2.77 -10.24
CA VAL A 57 -0.99 -2.73 -11.68
C VAL A 57 -0.19 -1.63 -12.38
N TYR A 58 -0.08 -0.45 -11.78
CA TYR A 58 0.70 0.66 -12.32
C TYR A 58 2.18 0.31 -12.47
N THR A 59 2.79 -0.25 -11.43
CA THR A 59 4.21 -0.62 -11.45
C THR A 59 4.50 -1.78 -12.39
N LEU A 60 3.65 -2.82 -12.43
CA LEU A 60 3.75 -3.92 -13.41
C LEU A 60 3.62 -3.41 -14.84
N ARG A 61 2.63 -2.57 -15.13
CA ARG A 61 2.46 -1.95 -16.46
C ARG A 61 3.71 -1.17 -16.87
N TRP A 62 4.30 -0.42 -15.95
CA TRP A 62 5.50 0.34 -16.23
C TRP A 62 6.73 -0.54 -16.52
N ILE A 63 6.90 -1.63 -15.77
CA ILE A 63 8.03 -2.56 -15.93
C ILE A 63 7.88 -3.39 -17.21
N PHE A 64 6.72 -4.03 -17.41
CA PHE A 64 6.55 -5.02 -18.48
C PHE A 64 6.13 -4.43 -19.82
N ILE A 65 5.24 -3.42 -19.83
CA ILE A 65 4.70 -2.87 -21.08
C ILE A 65 5.60 -1.77 -21.62
N GLN A 66 6.03 -0.84 -20.77
CA GLN A 66 6.87 0.28 -21.21
C GLN A 66 8.37 -0.09 -21.29
N LYS A 67 8.75 -1.30 -20.85
CA LYS A 67 10.14 -1.81 -20.83
C LYS A 67 11.16 -0.81 -20.25
N ASN A 68 10.71 0.02 -19.33
CA ASN A 68 11.57 1.02 -18.72
C ASN A 68 12.55 0.36 -17.73
N LYS A 69 13.70 0.99 -17.50
CA LYS A 69 14.70 0.50 -16.55
C LYS A 69 14.10 0.43 -15.15
N VAL A 70 14.10 -0.76 -14.55
CA VAL A 70 13.65 -0.95 -13.17
C VAL A 70 14.49 -0.06 -12.24
N THR A 71 13.84 0.87 -11.55
CA THR A 71 14.48 1.71 -10.54
C THR A 71 13.99 1.29 -9.15
N ILE A 72 14.83 1.55 -8.14
CA ILE A 72 14.51 1.28 -6.73
C ILE A 72 13.19 1.92 -6.31
N GLN A 73 12.88 3.10 -6.86
CA GLN A 73 11.65 3.87 -6.59
C GLN A 73 10.36 3.19 -7.10
N ILE A 74 10.48 2.16 -7.93
CA ILE A 74 9.35 1.41 -8.51
C ILE A 74 9.34 -0.01 -7.95
N LEU A 75 10.51 -0.57 -7.67
CA LEU A 75 10.65 -1.89 -7.05
C LEU A 75 10.16 -1.91 -5.59
N ILE A 76 10.55 -0.91 -4.78
CA ILE A 76 10.15 -0.83 -3.36
C ILE A 76 8.62 -0.76 -3.20
N PRO A 77 7.90 0.18 -3.88
CA PRO A 77 6.45 0.24 -3.78
C PRO A 77 5.78 -1.06 -4.21
N LEU A 78 6.28 -1.70 -5.27
CA LEU A 78 5.73 -2.97 -5.76
C LEU A 78 5.85 -4.07 -4.70
N ILE A 79 7.03 -4.23 -4.07
CA ILE A 79 7.25 -5.23 -3.01
C ILE A 79 6.36 -4.95 -1.81
N ILE A 80 6.29 -3.68 -1.35
CA ILE A 80 5.45 -3.28 -0.24
C ILE A 80 3.98 -3.60 -0.54
N SER A 81 3.46 -3.18 -1.69
CA SER A 81 2.07 -3.39 -2.05
C SER A 81 1.72 -4.87 -2.19
N ILE A 82 2.58 -5.68 -2.82
CA ILE A 82 2.37 -7.14 -2.90
C ILE A 82 2.35 -7.75 -1.49
N THR A 83 3.31 -7.38 -0.65
CA THR A 83 3.41 -7.89 0.72
C THR A 83 2.13 -7.57 1.48
N LEU A 84 1.68 -6.31 1.46
CA LEU A 84 0.45 -5.87 2.11
C LEU A 84 -0.77 -6.66 1.61
N VAL A 85 -0.98 -6.74 0.30
CA VAL A 85 -2.11 -7.48 -0.27
C VAL A 85 -2.09 -8.95 0.17
N VAL A 86 -0.93 -9.61 0.12
CA VAL A 86 -0.78 -11.01 0.57
C VAL A 86 -1.05 -11.14 2.07
N SER A 87 -0.52 -10.24 2.90
CA SER A 87 -0.79 -10.21 4.35
C SER A 87 -2.27 -10.14 4.66
N MET A 88 -3.04 -9.34 3.91
CA MET A 88 -4.49 -9.19 4.13
C MET A 88 -5.28 -10.46 3.83
N PHE A 89 -4.82 -11.30 2.89
CA PHE A 89 -5.45 -12.59 2.63
C PHE A 89 -5.00 -13.69 3.61
N LEU A 90 -3.84 -13.51 4.25
CA LEU A 90 -3.30 -14.47 5.22
C LEU A 90 -3.77 -14.24 6.66
N VAL A 91 -4.09 -13.00 7.03
CA VAL A 91 -4.66 -12.68 8.34
C VAL A 91 -6.13 -13.11 8.35
N LYS A 92 -6.41 -14.18 9.09
CA LYS A 92 -7.75 -14.72 9.38
C LYS A 92 -8.39 -14.04 10.58
#